data_AF-A0A0V1LYQ5-F1
#
_entry.id   AF-A0A0V1LYQ5-F1
#
_cell.length_a   1.000
_cell.length_b   1.000
_cell.length_c   1.000
_cell.angle_alpha   90.00
_cell.angle_beta   90.00
_cell.angle_gamma   90.00
#
_symmetry.space_group_name_H-M   'P 1'
#
loop_
_entity.id
_entity.type
_entity.pdbx_description
1 polymer ?
#
loop_
_entity_poly.entity_id
_entity_poly.type
_entity_poly.pdbx_seq_one_letter_code
_entity_poly.pdbx_strand_id
1 'polypeptide(L)'
;MKLETTKRRQQIEQRRLRDAIIQVLKQLETDSNEIAVTNALSALDAQYAEARRAQVALEDALPDGEALEATLREWHELSNEVFETRNQAGIFLKEKGNGPA
;
A
#
# COMPACT_ATOMS: atom_id res chain seq x y z
N MET A 1 -9.68 19.19 -17.27
CA MET A 1 -8.31 18.65 -17.45
C MET A 1 -7.52 18.42 -16.16
N LYS A 2 -7.32 19.37 -15.21
CA LYS A 2 -6.49 19.10 -14.02
C LYS A 2 -7.00 17.94 -13.14
N LEU A 3 -8.30 17.91 -12.84
CA LEU A 3 -8.93 16.86 -12.01
C LEU A 3 -8.83 15.46 -12.64
N GLU A 4 -9.04 15.35 -13.95
CA GLU A 4 -8.93 14.08 -14.70
C GLU A 4 -7.51 13.52 -14.66
N THR A 5 -6.50 14.39 -14.78
CA THR A 5 -5.09 14.01 -14.65
C THR A 5 -4.76 13.51 -13.25
N THR A 6 -5.29 14.17 -12.21
CA THR A 6 -5.08 13.75 -10.81
C THR A 6 -5.76 12.41 -10.52
N LYS A 7 -7.01 12.21 -10.96
CA LYS A 7 -7.70 10.91 -10.85
C LYS A 7 -6.93 9.78 -11.55
N ARG A 8 -6.45 10.03 -12.77
CA ARG A 8 -5.66 9.04 -13.50
C ARG A 8 -4.37 8.67 -12.77
N ARG A 9 -3.69 9.67 -12.18
CA ARG A 9 -2.50 9.43 -11.36
C ARG A 9 -2.82 8.62 -10.12
N GLN A 10 -3.86 8.98 -9.39
CA GLN A 10 -4.31 8.24 -8.20
C GLN A 10 -4.59 6.77 -8.53
N GLN A 11 -5.32 6.48 -9.62
CA GLN A 11 -5.62 5.10 -10.03
C GLN A 11 -4.36 4.29 -10.36
N ILE A 12 -3.36 4.91 -11.00
CA ILE A 12 -2.08 4.26 -11.30
C ILE A 12 -1.35 3.92 -10.00
N GLU A 13 -1.24 4.86 -9.06
CA GLU A 13 -0.53 4.61 -7.81
C GLU A 13 -1.28 3.62 -6.90
N GLN A 14 -2.62 3.66 -6.86
CA GLN A 14 -3.43 2.66 -6.15
C GLN A 14 -3.21 1.25 -6.73
N ARG A 15 -3.15 1.11 -8.06
CA ARG A 15 -2.86 -0.17 -8.70
C ARG A 15 -1.48 -0.69 -8.32
N ARG A 16 -0.46 0.17 -8.38
CA ARG A 16 0.91 -0.19 -7.97
C ARG A 16 0.99 -0.60 -6.51
N LEU A 17 0.26 0.09 -5.64
CA LEU A 17 0.18 -0.25 -4.22
C LEU A 17 -0.45 -1.63 -4.01
N ARG A 18 -1.54 -1.95 -4.72
CA ARG A 18 -2.15 -3.30 -4.69
C ARG A 18 -1.20 -4.38 -5.20
N ASP A 19 -0.47 -4.11 -6.28
CA ASP A 19 0.54 -5.04 -6.80
C ASP A 19 1.67 -5.27 -5.77
N ALA A 20 2.09 -4.23 -5.04
CA ALA A 20 3.08 -4.36 -3.97
C ALA A 20 2.56 -5.17 -2.77
N ILE A 21 1.31 -4.99 -2.38
CA ILE A 21 0.65 -5.80 -1.34
C ILE A 21 0.67 -7.27 -1.74
N ILE A 22 0.21 -7.60 -2.94
CA ILE A 22 0.19 -8.98 -3.47
C ILE A 22 1.61 -9.55 -3.49
N GLN A 23 2.61 -8.75 -3.86
CA GLN A 23 3.99 -9.19 -3.87
C GLN A 23 4.48 -9.57 -2.46
N VAL A 24 4.19 -8.76 -1.44
CA VAL A 24 4.55 -9.10 -0.05
C VAL A 24 3.86 -10.37 0.39
N LEU A 25 2.54 -10.48 0.19
CA LEU A 25 1.77 -11.67 0.57
C LEU A 25 2.34 -12.94 -0.07
N LYS A 26 2.67 -12.88 -1.36
CA LYS A 26 3.31 -14.00 -2.06
C LYS A 26 4.65 -14.40 -1.44
N GLN A 27 5.48 -13.44 -1.03
CA GLN A 27 6.76 -13.75 -0.36
C GLN A 27 6.52 -14.46 0.98
N LEU A 28 5.50 -14.05 1.73
CA LEU A 28 5.11 -14.71 2.98
C LEU A 28 4.59 -16.13 2.75
N GLU A 29 3.74 -16.35 1.74
CA GLU A 29 3.22 -17.68 1.39
C GLU A 29 4.32 -18.65 0.95
N THR A 30 5.33 -18.15 0.22
CA THR A 30 6.45 -18.98 -0.27
C THR A 30 7.51 -19.26 0.80
N ASP A 31 7.29 -18.84 2.04
CA ASP A 31 8.22 -19.00 3.17
C ASP A 31 9.62 -18.43 2.83
N SER A 32 9.62 -17.33 2.07
CA SER A 32 10.81 -16.72 1.47
C SER A 32 11.77 -16.20 2.54
N ASN A 33 13.03 -15.96 2.16
CA ASN A 33 14.02 -15.50 3.12
C ASN A 33 13.68 -14.10 3.68
N GLU A 34 14.20 -13.79 4.87
CA GLU A 34 13.95 -12.51 5.56
C GLU A 34 14.30 -11.30 4.69
N ILE A 35 15.34 -11.42 3.87
CA ILE A 35 15.80 -10.36 2.96
C ILE A 35 14.74 -10.06 1.88
N ALA A 36 14.14 -11.09 1.29
CA ALA A 36 13.11 -10.94 0.25
C ALA A 36 11.84 -10.29 0.81
N VAL A 37 11.42 -10.70 2.01
CA VAL A 37 10.28 -10.09 2.71
C VAL A 37 10.59 -8.64 3.09
N THR A 38 11.80 -8.35 3.59
CA THR A 38 12.23 -6.98 3.93
C THR A 38 12.26 -6.07 2.69
N ASN A 39 12.76 -6.57 1.56
CA ASN A 39 12.79 -5.83 0.30
C ASN A 39 11.38 -5.55 -0.22
N ALA A 40 10.49 -6.55 -0.18
CA ALA A 40 9.11 -6.41 -0.59
C ALA A 40 8.35 -5.41 0.31
N LEU A 41 8.59 -5.44 1.63
CA LEU A 41 8.04 -4.46 2.57
C LEU A 41 8.53 -3.04 2.29
N SER A 42 9.82 -2.88 2.01
CA SER A 42 10.39 -1.56 1.67
C SER A 42 9.76 -1.00 0.39
N ALA A 43 9.50 -1.87 -0.60
CA ALA A 43 8.79 -1.50 -1.82
C ALA A 43 7.32 -1.13 -1.55
N LEU A 44 6.64 -1.87 -0.67
CA LEU A 44 5.28 -1.57 -0.23
C LEU A 44 5.19 -0.19 0.45
N ASP A 45 6.08 0.10 1.39
CA ASP A 45 6.14 1.39 2.08
C ASP A 45 6.40 2.56 1.11
N ALA A 46 7.28 2.36 0.13
CA ALA A 46 7.55 3.36 -0.90
C ALA A 46 6.31 3.63 -1.77
N GLN A 47 5.64 2.57 -2.24
CA GLN A 47 4.42 2.71 -3.05
C GLN A 47 3.25 3.29 -2.25
N TYR A 48 3.15 2.99 -0.95
CA TYR A 48 2.16 3.59 -0.08
C TYR A 48 2.36 5.10 0.04
N ALA A 49 3.60 5.56 0.18
CA ALA A 49 3.93 6.99 0.21
C ALA A 49 3.59 7.71 -1.11
N GLU A 50 3.85 7.08 -2.25
CA GLU A 50 3.49 7.63 -3.57
C GLU A 50 1.97 7.71 -3.76
N ALA A 51 1.25 6.64 -3.42
CA ALA A 51 -0.21 6.59 -3.49
C ALA A 51 -0.85 7.63 -2.55
N ARG A 52 -0.30 7.82 -1.34
CA ARG A 52 -0.78 8.85 -0.41
C ARG A 52 -0.62 10.26 -0.98
N ARG A 53 0.52 10.55 -1.62
CA ARG A 53 0.74 11.86 -2.28
C ARG A 53 -0.25 12.09 -3.41
N ALA A 54 -0.53 11.08 -4.23
CA ALA A 54 -1.50 11.18 -5.31
C ALA A 54 -2.94 11.35 -4.79
N GLN A 55 -3.27 10.69 -3.67
CA GLN A 55 -4.56 10.81 -2.99
C GLN A 55 -4.77 12.20 -2.39
N VAL A 56 -3.80 12.75 -1.66
CA VAL A 56 -3.87 14.13 -1.13
C VAL A 56 -4.05 15.16 -2.24
N ALA A 57 -3.35 14.99 -3.37
CA ALA A 57 -3.53 15.89 -4.52
C ALA A 57 -4.94 15.79 -5.13
N LEU A 58 -5.61 14.64 -5.02
CA LEU A 58 -6.99 14.47 -5.47
C LEU A 58 -7.98 15.10 -4.49
N GLU A 59 -7.78 14.91 -3.18
CA GLU A 59 -8.61 15.52 -2.14
C GLU A 59 -8.66 17.05 -2.27
N ASP A 60 -7.51 17.69 -2.49
CA ASP A 60 -7.41 19.14 -2.72
C ASP A 60 -8.13 19.60 -4.00
N ALA A 61 -8.21 18.73 -5.01
CA ALA A 61 -8.81 19.04 -6.30
C ALA A 61 -10.33 18.80 -6.36
N LEU A 62 -10.92 18.12 -5.38
CA LEU A 62 -12.33 17.74 -5.37
C LEU A 62 -13.17 18.83 -4.65
N PRO A 63 -14.14 19.46 -5.35
CA PRO A 63 -14.99 20.49 -4.74
C PRO A 63 -16.20 19.93 -3.97
N ASP A 64 -16.60 18.68 -4.23
CA ASP A 64 -17.85 18.07 -3.74
C ASP A 64 -17.62 17.10 -2.57
N GLY A 65 -18.47 17.19 -1.54
CA GLY A 65 -18.38 16.35 -0.34
C GLY A 65 -18.55 14.85 -0.60
N GLU A 66 -19.51 14.45 -1.42
CA GLU A 66 -19.78 13.03 -1.71
C GLU A 66 -18.62 12.37 -2.48
N ALA A 67 -18.06 13.06 -3.48
CA ALA A 67 -16.93 12.56 -4.25
C ALA A 67 -15.65 12.47 -3.41
N LEU A 68 -15.44 13.43 -2.51
CA LEU A 68 -14.35 13.41 -1.54
C LEU A 68 -14.54 12.28 -0.52
N GLU A 69 -15.76 12.07 -0.02
CA GLU A 69 -16.07 11.02 0.95
C GLU A 69 -15.88 9.61 0.36
N ALA A 70 -16.30 9.39 -0.89
CA ALA A 70 -16.02 8.14 -1.61
C ALA A 70 -14.51 7.89 -1.72
N THR A 71 -13.74 8.92 -2.10
CA THR A 71 -12.27 8.83 -2.24
C THR A 71 -11.60 8.51 -0.90
N LEU A 72 -12.07 9.11 0.20
CA LEU A 72 -11.57 8.86 1.56
C LEU A 72 -11.88 7.43 2.03
N ARG A 73 -13.08 6.92 1.71
CA ARG A 73 -13.48 5.55 2.03
C ARG A 73 -12.59 4.53 1.32
N GLU A 74 -12.42 4.68 0.01
CA GLU A 74 -11.54 3.80 -0.79
C GLU A 74 -10.09 3.83 -0.29
N TRP A 75 -9.59 5.01 0.09
CA TRP A 75 -8.26 5.14 0.65
C TRP A 75 -8.13 4.48 2.04
N HIS A 76 -9.15 4.59 2.88
CA HIS A 76 -9.17 3.95 4.19
C HIS A 76 -9.10 2.42 4.07
N GLU A 77 -9.87 1.83 3.14
CA GLU A 77 -9.81 0.39 2.85
C GLU A 77 -8.40 -0.01 2.41
N LEU A 78 -7.82 0.71 1.45
CA LEU A 78 -6.47 0.43 0.95
C LEU A 78 -5.39 0.61 2.04
N SER A 79 -5.53 1.62 2.89
CA SER A 79 -4.63 1.83 4.03
C SER A 79 -4.71 0.69 5.05
N ASN A 80 -5.89 0.10 5.24
CA ASN A 80 -6.06 -1.04 6.11
C ASN A 80 -5.37 -2.28 5.54
N GLU A 81 -5.53 -2.55 4.24
CA GLU A 81 -4.85 -3.67 3.56
C GLU A 81 -3.31 -3.56 3.70
N VAL A 82 -2.74 -2.35 3.54
CA VAL A 82 -1.31 -2.10 3.74
C VAL A 82 -0.90 -2.38 5.18
N PHE A 83 -1.70 -1.92 6.15
CA PHE A 83 -1.41 -2.14 7.57
C PHE A 83 -1.42 -3.62 7.94
N GLU A 84 -2.44 -4.36 7.50
CA GLU A 84 -2.55 -5.81 7.73
C GLU A 84 -1.38 -6.56 7.11
N THR A 85 -1.04 -6.25 5.86
CA THR A 85 0.09 -6.86 5.14
C THR A 85 1.41 -6.60 5.86
N ARG A 86 1.65 -5.36 6.31
CA ARG A 86 2.84 -5.00 7.07
C ARG A 86 2.90 -5.74 8.40
N ASN A 87 1.77 -5.86 9.10
CA ASN A 87 1.69 -6.58 10.36
C ASN A 87 2.02 -8.07 10.18
N GLN A 88 1.44 -8.73 9.16
CA GLN A 88 1.74 -10.13 8.84
C GLN A 88 3.23 -10.34 8.54
N ALA A 89 3.81 -9.47 7.72
CA ALA A 89 5.24 -9.56 7.40
C ALA A 89 6.13 -9.29 8.62
N GLY A 90 5.72 -8.38 9.52
CA GLY A 90 6.41 -8.14 10.78
C GLY A 90 6.40 -9.35 11.71
N ILE A 91 5.27 -10.07 11.80
CA ILE A 91 5.17 -11.33 12.54
C ILE A 91 6.11 -12.37 11.94
N PHE A 92 6.08 -12.56 10.62
CA PHE A 92 6.94 -13.50 9.91
C PHE A 92 8.44 -13.26 10.18
N LEU A 93 8.89 -12.01 10.06
CA LEU A 93 10.29 -11.64 10.32
C LEU A 93 10.68 -11.89 11.78
N LYS A 94 9.78 -11.62 12.72
CA LYS A 94 10.02 -11.90 14.15
C LYS A 94 10.13 -13.39 14.43
N GLU A 95 9.32 -14.22 13.77
CA GLU A 95 9.38 -15.69 13.92
C GLU A 95 10.66 -16.27 13.33
N LYS A 96 11.12 -15.79 12.16
CA LYS A 96 12.38 -16.23 11.56
C LYS A 96 13.60 -15.79 12.37
N GLY A 97 13.62 -14.56 12.88
CA GLY A 97 14.70 -14.05 13.74
C GLY A 97 14.81 -14.72 15.11
N ASN A 98 13.79 -15.48 15.54
CA ASN A 98 13.76 -16.22 16.81
C ASN A 98 14.08 -17.73 16.66
N GLY A 99 14.56 -18.18 15.49
CA GLY A 99 15.02 -19.56 15.29
C GLY A 99 16.20 -19.92 16.21
N PRO A 100 16.40 -21.21 16.57
CA PRO A 100 17.43 -21.61 17.54
C PRO A 100 18.83 -21.22 17.02
N ALA A 101 19.55 -20.48 17.87
CA ALA A 101 20.96 -20.12 17.69
C ALA A 101 21.88 -21.34 17.75
#